data_AF-A0A0R1JDA4-F1
#
_entry.id   AF-A0A0R1JDA4-F1
#
_cell.length_a   1.000
_cell.length_b   1.000
_cell.length_c   1.000
_cell.angle_alpha   90.00
_cell.angle_beta   90.00
_cell.angle_gamma   90.00
#
_symmetry.space_group_name_H-M   'P 1'
#
loop_
_entity.id
_entity.type
_entity.pdbx_description
1 polymer ?
#
loop_
_entity_poly.entity_id
_entity_poly.type
_entity_poly.pdbx_seq_one_letter_code
_entity_poly.pdbx_strand_id
1 'polypeptide(L)' 'MKVKLFSILAEEIGSTVDLNLSDSFYAKDVKDDIKKLYPDFSEILDQSLVAVNEEYADDEAFKLADVTEIAIIPPVSGG' A
#
# COMPACT_ATOMS: atom_id res chain seq x y z
N MET A 1 1.60 7.45 8.86
CA MET A 1 0.38 6.72 8.46
C MET A 1 0.70 5.23 8.50
N LYS A 2 -0.13 4.42 9.15
CA LYS A 2 0.08 2.97 9.22
C LYS A 2 -0.64 2.29 8.05
N VAL A 3 0.10 1.58 7.21
CA VAL A 3 -0.42 0.88 6.03
C VAL A 3 -0.47 -0.61 6.33
N LYS A 4 -1.62 -1.26 6.08
CA LYS A 4 -1.79 -2.70 6.26
C LYS A 4 -1.18 -3.46 5.09
N LEU A 5 -0.46 -4.53 5.39
CA LEU A 5 0.07 -5.47 4.42
C LEU A 5 -0.67 -6.81 4.53
N PHE A 6 -0.77 -7.53 3.42
CA PHE A 6 -1.47 -8.82 3.32
C PHE A 6 -0.62 -9.85 2.57
N SER A 7 -1.00 -11.12 2.67
CA SER A 7 -0.33 -12.23 1.98
C SER A 7 1.17 -12.27 2.29
N ILE A 8 2.00 -12.66 1.33
CA ILE A 8 3.46 -12.75 1.46
C ILE A 8 4.11 -11.43 1.92
N LEU A 9 3.53 -10.26 1.61
CA LEU A 9 4.03 -8.99 2.16
C LEU A 9 3.89 -8.94 3.69
N ALA A 10 2.76 -9.42 4.24
CA ALA A 10 2.56 -9.47 5.68
C ALA A 10 3.46 -10.51 6.36
N GLU A 11 3.71 -11.62 5.69
CA GLU A 11 4.56 -12.72 6.20
C GLU A 11 6.03 -12.30 6.28
N GLU A 12 6.53 -11.59 5.25
CA GLU A 12 7.95 -11.27 5.13
C GLU A 12 8.33 -9.91 5.73
N ILE A 13 7.44 -8.90 5.63
CA ILE A 13 7.70 -7.54 6.13
C ILE A 13 7.07 -7.33 7.51
N GLY A 14 5.88 -7.90 7.73
CA GLY A 14 5.04 -7.69 8.90
C GLY A 14 3.65 -7.17 8.53
N SER A 15 2.70 -7.27 9.44
CA SER A 15 1.28 -6.95 9.16
C SER A 15 1.01 -5.48 8.82
N THR A 16 1.91 -4.57 9.19
CA THR A 16 1.80 -3.14 8.87
C THR A 16 3.16 -2.48 8.67
N VAL A 17 3.20 -1.42 7.87
CA VAL A 17 4.37 -0.54 7.69
C VAL A 17 3.98 0.92 7.96
N ASP A 18 4.85 1.66 8.64
CA ASP A 18 4.66 3.10 8.89
C ASP A 18 5.28 3.93 7.76
N LEU A 19 4.45 4.73 7.09
CA LEU A 19 4.87 5.64 6.01
C LEU A 19 4.65 7.11 6.39
N ASN A 20 5.56 7.96 5.92
CA ASN A 20 5.42 9.41 5.98
C ASN A 20 4.85 9.93 4.66
N LEU A 21 3.51 9.88 4.55
CA LEU A 21 2.81 10.39 3.37
C LEU A 21 2.66 11.92 3.42
N SER A 22 2.63 12.53 2.25
CA SER A 22 2.28 13.94 2.06
C SER A 22 0.82 14.22 2.39
N ASP A 23 0.47 15.48 2.66
CA ASP A 23 -0.93 15.91 2.92
C ASP A 23 -1.89 15.57 1.77
N SER A 24 -1.36 15.50 0.56
CA SER A 24 -2.03 14.96 -0.63
C SER A 24 -1.12 13.89 -1.25
N PHE A 25 -1.67 12.72 -1.55
CA PHE A 25 -0.91 11.60 -2.11
C PHE A 25 -1.77 10.78 -3.08
N TYR A 26 -1.12 10.07 -4.00
CA TYR A 26 -1.74 9.08 -4.88
C TYR A 26 -1.47 7.67 -4.35
N ALA A 27 -2.29 6.70 -4.74
CA ALA A 27 -2.06 5.29 -4.43
C ALA A 27 -0.65 4.80 -4.82
N LYS A 28 -0.12 5.27 -5.95
CA LYS A 28 1.25 4.93 -6.40
C LYS A 28 2.33 5.38 -5.41
N ASP A 29 2.13 6.52 -4.74
CA ASP A 29 3.11 7.08 -3.80
C ASP A 29 3.27 6.15 -2.59
N VAL A 30 2.16 5.54 -2.14
CA VAL A 30 2.18 4.52 -1.07
C VAL A 30 3.05 3.33 -1.48
N LYS A 31 2.86 2.81 -2.70
CA LYS A 31 3.63 1.67 -3.19
C LYS A 31 5.11 2.02 -3.33
N ASP A 32 5.41 3.18 -3.89
CA ASP A 32 6.78 3.62 -4.12
C ASP A 32 7.53 3.90 -2.82
N ASP A 33 6.86 4.40 -1.78
CA ASP A 33 7.46 4.57 -0.47
C ASP A 33 7.76 3.21 0.20
N ILE A 34 6.89 2.20 0.04
CA ILE A 34 7.18 0.85 0.53
C ILE A 34 8.37 0.25 -0.23
N LYS A 35 8.45 0.41 -1.57
CA LYS A 35 9.58 -0.09 -2.37
C LYS A 35 10.91 0.51 -1.95
N LYS A 36 10.95 1.78 -1.55
CA LYS A 36 12.17 2.42 -1.04
C LYS A 36 12.66 1.76 0.25
N LEU A 37 11.74 1.27 1.09
CA LEU A 37 12.06 0.58 2.34
C LEU A 37 12.37 -0.90 2.12
N TYR A 38 11.69 -1.54 1.17
CA TYR A 38 11.77 -2.97 0.89
C TYR A 38 11.93 -3.25 -0.62
N PRO A 39 13.11 -2.94 -1.21
CA PRO A 39 13.32 -3.04 -2.65
C PRO A 39 13.09 -4.44 -3.22
N ASP A 40 13.38 -5.48 -2.44
CA ASP A 40 13.23 -6.89 -2.83
C ASP A 40 11.77 -7.28 -3.15
N PHE A 41 10.80 -6.47 -2.72
CA PHE A 41 9.36 -6.70 -2.96
C PHE A 41 8.79 -5.82 -4.07
N SER A 42 9.63 -5.15 -4.88
CA SER A 42 9.16 -4.21 -5.89
C SER A 42 8.22 -4.85 -6.92
N GLU A 43 8.53 -6.06 -7.40
CA GLU A 43 7.72 -6.74 -8.41
C GLU A 43 6.31 -7.07 -7.90
N ILE A 44 6.19 -7.59 -6.67
CA ILE A 44 4.87 -7.89 -6.09
C ILE A 44 4.11 -6.61 -5.74
N LEU A 45 4.79 -5.55 -5.29
CA LEU A 45 4.17 -4.25 -5.05
C LEU A 45 3.63 -3.65 -6.36
N ASP A 46 4.35 -3.79 -7.48
CA ASP A 46 3.86 -3.34 -8.79
C ASP A 46 2.55 -4.02 -9.19
N GLN A 47 2.42 -5.32 -8.91
CA GLN A 47 1.22 -6.11 -9.17
C GLN A 47 0.12 -5.94 -8.10
N SER A 48 0.44 -5.29 -6.98
CA SER A 48 -0.51 -5.08 -5.89
C SER A 48 -1.44 -3.89 -6.18
N LEU A 49 -2.68 -4.03 -5.73
CA LEU A 49 -3.64 -2.93 -5.63
C LEU A 49 -3.47 -2.21 -4.30
N VAL A 50 -3.93 -0.97 -4.24
CA VAL A 50 -4.04 -0.19 -3.00
C VAL A 50 -5.51 0.00 -2.71
N ALA A 51 -5.93 -0.24 -1.47
CA ALA A 51 -7.24 0.14 -0.98
C ALA A 51 -7.11 1.30 0.01
N VAL A 52 -7.93 2.33 -0.17
CA VAL A 52 -8.04 3.48 0.73
C VAL A 52 -9.48 3.50 1.25
N ASN A 53 -9.64 3.53 2.57
CA ASN A 53 -10.96 3.46 3.23
C ASN A 53 -11.82 2.28 2.71
N GLU A 54 -11.23 1.11 2.57
CA GLU A 54 -11.87 -0.14 2.08
C GLU A 54 -12.29 -0.14 0.59
N GLU A 55 -11.98 0.92 -0.16
CA GLU A 55 -12.24 1.02 -1.60
C GLU A 55 -10.93 0.98 -2.40
N TYR A 56 -10.93 0.31 -3.56
CA TYR A 56 -9.74 0.28 -4.41
C TYR A 56 -9.45 1.68 -4.96
N ALA A 57 -8.25 2.16 -4.68
CA ALA A 57 -7.78 3.44 -5.15
C ALA A 57 -7.32 3.34 -6.62
N ASP A 58 -7.74 4.30 -7.42
CA ASP A 58 -7.34 4.47 -8.81
C ASP A 58 -6.36 5.66 -8.97
N ASP A 59 -6.33 6.30 -10.13
CA ASP A 59 -5.42 7.43 -10.41
C ASP A 59 -6.01 8.77 -9.92
N GLU A 60 -6.42 8.79 -8.65
CA GLU A 60 -6.89 9.99 -7.95
C GLU A 60 -5.98 10.37 -6.77
N ALA A 61 -6.04 11.65 -6.42
CA ALA A 61 -5.32 12.19 -5.27
C ALA A 61 -6.20 12.13 -4.02
N PHE A 62 -5.66 11.57 -2.94
CA PHE A 62 -6.28 11.51 -1.63
C PHE A 62 -5.72 12.60 -0.73
N LYS A 63 -6.58 13.22 0.08
CA LYS A 63 -6.16 14.07 1.20
C LYS A 63 -5.92 13.20 2.42
N LEU A 64 -4.74 13.29 3.01
CA LEU A 64 -4.38 12.48 4.18
C LEU A 64 -5.35 12.68 5.36
N ALA A 65 -5.92 13.88 5.49
CA ALA A 65 -6.90 14.20 6.53
C ALA A 65 -8.23 13.42 6.41
N ASP A 66 -8.57 12.94 5.21
CA ASP A 66 -9.81 12.20 4.92
C ASP A 66 -9.59 10.67 4.90
N VAL A 67 -8.36 10.22 5.12
CA VAL A 67 -7.96 8.81 5.05
C VAL A 67 -7.83 8.22 6.45
N THR A 68 -8.61 7.19 6.73
CA THR A 68 -8.56 6.45 7.99
C THR A 68 -7.80 5.14 7.87
N GLU A 69 -7.78 4.56 6.66
CA GLU A 69 -7.16 3.26 6.41
C GLU A 69 -6.53 3.18 5.01
N ILE A 70 -5.36 2.55 4.95
CA ILE A 70 -4.69 2.18 3.70
C ILE A 70 -4.25 0.72 3.80
N ALA A 71 -4.48 -0.06 2.74
CA ALA A 71 -4.05 -1.45 2.62
C ALA A 71 -3.39 -1.72 1.26
N ILE A 72 -2.37 -2.58 1.27
CA ILE A 72 -1.79 -3.16 0.06
C ILE A 72 -2.41 -4.54 -0.15
N ILE A 73 -2.97 -4.75 -1.33
CA ILE A 73 -3.67 -5.98 -1.72
C ILE A 73 -2.87 -6.67 -2.83
N PRO A 74 -1.97 -7.62 -2.50
CA PRO A 74 -1.24 -8.38 -3.50
C PRO A 74 -2.16 -9.23 -4.38
N PRO A 75 -1.68 -9.66 -5.57
CA PRO A 75 -2.38 -10.66 -6.36
C PRO A 75 -2.69 -11.89 -5.51
N VAL A 76 -3.95 -12.31 -5.50
CA VAL A 76 -4.33 -13.57 -4.86
C VAL A 76 -3.81 -14.73 -5.71
N SER A 77 -3.13 -15.70 -5.10
CA SER A 77 -2.61 -16.90 -5.76
C SER A 77 -3.73 -17.92 -6.02
N GLY A 78 -4.86 -17.47 -6.57
CA GLY A 78 -6.09 -18.24 -6.68
C GLY A 78 -5.85 -19.68 -7.15
N GLY A 79 -6.31 -20.62 -6.34
CA GLY A 79 -6.58 -21.99 -6.78
C GLY A 79 -7.89 -22.06 -7.55
#